data_AF-A0A0A9Z7X0-F1
#
_entry.id   AF-A0A0A9Z7X0-F1
#
_cell.length_a   1.000
_cell.length_b   1.000
_cell.length_c   1.000
_cell.angle_alpha   90.00
_cell.angle_beta   90.00
_cell.angle_gamma   90.00
#
_symmetry.space_group_name_H-M   'P 1'
#
loop_
_entity.id
_entity.type
_entity.pdbx_description
1 polymer ?
#
loop_
_entity_poly.entity_id
_entity_poly.type
_entity_poly.pdbx_seq_one_letter_code
_entity_poly.pdbx_strand_id
1 'polypeptide(L)'
;TACRLGFQGTLENSSAKGCATLLFLRGELGQIIQGLFYSVDHELPSFRTGDVISMTGRMIGSHKMMVADAREIKPEEKAAVQRLAFLCQRMLNLAAGNPPTVN
;
A
#
# COMPACT_ATOMS: atom_id res chain seq x y z
N THR A 1 -10.09 -7.91 -17.10
CA THR A 1 -10.13 -6.98 -15.95
C THR A 1 -8.89 -7.20 -15.11
N ALA A 2 -7.85 -6.38 -15.27
CA ALA A 2 -6.60 -6.57 -14.54
C ALA A 2 -6.76 -6.04 -13.11
N CYS A 3 -6.79 -6.91 -12.11
CA CYS A 3 -6.81 -6.50 -10.71
C CYS A 3 -5.52 -5.70 -10.41
N ARG A 4 -5.66 -4.38 -10.27
CA ARG A 4 -4.62 -3.56 -9.64
C ARG A 4 -4.61 -3.89 -8.16
N LEU A 5 -3.46 -4.36 -7.68
CA LEU A 5 -3.25 -4.65 -6.27
C LEU A 5 -2.60 -3.43 -5.62
N GLY A 6 -3.12 -3.08 -4.45
CA GLY A 6 -2.52 -2.09 -3.57
C GLY A 6 -1.75 -2.80 -2.46
N PHE A 7 -0.53 -2.35 -2.21
CA PHE A 7 0.27 -2.78 -1.07
C PHE A 7 0.71 -1.57 -0.25
N GLN A 8 0.63 -1.69 1.07
CA GLN A 8 1.07 -0.68 2.01
C GLN A 8 2.16 -1.26 2.90
N GLY A 9 3.23 -0.51 3.09
CA GLY A 9 4.33 -0.92 3.96
C GLY A 9 5.29 0.22 4.24
N THR A 10 6.23 -0.05 5.13
CA THR A 10 7.32 0.88 5.46
C THR A 10 8.44 0.70 4.43
N LEU A 11 8.96 1.80 3.88
CA LEU A 11 10.10 1.76 2.97
C LEU A 11 11.37 1.40 3.75
N GLU A 12 11.95 0.25 3.45
CA GLU A 12 13.23 -0.19 4.03
C GLU A 12 14.40 0.31 3.19
N ASN A 13 14.26 0.31 1.87
CA ASN A 13 15.32 0.75 0.97
C ASN A 13 14.77 1.19 -0.38
N SER A 14 15.47 2.10 -1.04
CA SER A 14 15.23 2.48 -2.42
C SER A 14 16.53 2.45 -3.22
N SER A 15 16.45 1.99 -4.47
CA SER A 15 17.59 1.95 -5.37
C SER A 15 17.14 2.33 -6.78
N ALA A 16 17.70 3.41 -7.31
CA ALA A 16 17.50 3.80 -8.70
C ALA A 16 18.57 3.14 -9.59
N LYS A 17 18.13 2.51 -10.68
CA LYS A 17 18.99 1.94 -11.72
C LYS A 17 18.48 2.38 -13.09
N GLY A 18 19.09 3.42 -13.65
CA GLY A 18 18.70 3.99 -14.94
C GLY A 18 17.26 4.51 -14.87
N CYS A 19 16.39 4.03 -15.78
CA CYS A 19 14.97 4.41 -15.85
C CYS A 19 14.07 3.60 -14.89
N ALA A 20 14.64 2.75 -14.04
CA ALA A 20 13.90 1.92 -13.12
C ALA A 20 14.25 2.26 -11.66
N THR A 21 13.22 2.44 -10.84
CA THR A 21 13.35 2.62 -9.39
C THR A 21 12.84 1.38 -8.69
N LEU A 22 13.71 0.79 -7.87
CA LEU A 22 13.40 -0.33 -6.99
C LEU A 22 13.05 0.21 -5.61
N LEU A 23 11.89 -0.18 -5.10
CA LEU A 23 11.40 0.15 -3.78
C LEU A 23 11.24 -1.15 -2.98
N PHE A 24 11.81 -1.23 -1.78
CA PHE A 24 11.64 -2.38 -0.91
C PHE A 24 10.74 -1.99 0.26
N LEU A 25 9.51 -2.49 0.26
CA LEU A 25 8.56 -2.20 1.33
C LEU A 25 8.40 -3.42 2.23
N ARG A 26 8.43 -3.16 3.53
CA ARG A 26 8.11 -4.13 4.56
C ARG A 26 6.66 -3.98 4.97
N GLY A 27 5.89 -5.04 4.78
CA GLY A 27 4.51 -5.13 5.26
C GLY A 27 4.44 -5.33 6.77
N GLU A 28 3.24 -5.16 7.32
CA GLU A 28 3.00 -5.32 8.76
C GLU A 28 3.27 -6.75 9.28
N LEU A 29 3.18 -7.77 8.42
CA LEU A 29 3.47 -9.17 8.76
C LEU A 29 4.97 -9.53 8.55
N GLY A 30 5.83 -8.54 8.28
CA GLY A 30 7.27 -8.74 8.07
C GLY A 30 7.67 -9.23 6.68
N GLN A 31 6.72 -9.40 5.76
CA GLN A 31 7.00 -9.70 4.36
C GLN A 31 7.62 -8.49 3.64
N ILE A 32 8.67 -8.72 2.87
CA ILE A 32 9.29 -7.68 2.05
C ILE A 32 8.82 -7.85 0.61
N ILE A 33 8.24 -6.80 0.05
CA ILE A 33 7.84 -6.73 -1.36
C ILE A 33 8.77 -5.78 -2.09
N GLN A 34 9.28 -6.26 -3.22
CA GLN A 34 10.07 -5.46 -4.15
C GLN A 34 9.12 -4.83 -5.19
N GLY A 35 8.96 -3.52 -5.10
CA GLY A 35 8.31 -2.68 -6.10
C GLY A 35 9.31 -2.28 -7.19
N LEU A 36 8.95 -2.50 -8.45
CA LEU A 36 9.68 -2.03 -9.62
C LEU A 36 8.84 -0.96 -10.31
N PHE A 37 9.33 0.28 -10.31
CA PHE A 37 8.72 1.41 -11.00
C PHE A 37 9.57 1.83 -12.19
N TYR A 38 8.94 2.16 -13.31
CA TYR A 38 9.62 2.68 -14.49
C TYR A 38 9.28 4.16 -14.67
N SER A 39 10.28 5.02 -14.58
CA SER A 39 10.16 6.48 -14.73
C SER A 39 10.17 6.89 -16.21
N VAL A 40 9.24 6.34 -17.01
CA VAL A 40 9.16 6.63 -18.45
C VAL A 40 8.33 7.89 -18.71
N ASP A 41 7.18 8.01 -18.03
CA ASP A 41 6.22 9.13 -18.25
C ASP A 41 6.05 10.04 -17.02
N HIS A 42 6.31 9.53 -15.81
CA HIS A 42 6.18 10.26 -14.56
C HIS A 42 7.32 9.93 -13.60
N GLU A 43 7.80 10.93 -12.87
CA GLU A 43 8.77 10.75 -11.80
C GLU A 43 8.06 10.32 -10.51
N LEU A 44 8.68 9.41 -9.76
CA LEU A 44 8.22 9.09 -8.42
C LEU A 44 8.57 10.23 -7.46
N PRO A 45 7.69 10.53 -6.49
CA PRO A 45 8.06 11.37 -5.36
C PRO A 45 9.29 10.80 -4.64
N SER A 46 10.17 11.67 -4.15
CA SER A 46 11.30 11.23 -3.32
C SER A 46 10.79 10.76 -1.96
N PHE A 47 11.00 9.48 -1.64
CA PHE A 47 10.62 8.90 -0.35
C PHE A 47 11.84 8.71 0.54
N ARG A 48 11.66 8.81 1.87
CA ARG A 48 12.71 8.50 2.84
C ARG A 48 12.53 7.09 3.38
N THR A 49 13.65 6.45 3.69
CA THR A 49 13.64 5.19 4.42
C THR A 49 12.95 5.40 5.78
N GLY A 50 11.98 4.55 6.09
CA GLY A 50 11.12 4.67 7.27
C GLY A 50 9.73 5.24 6.98
N ASP A 51 9.50 5.84 5.81
CA ASP A 51 8.19 6.36 5.45
C ASP A 51 7.20 5.23 5.12
N VAL A 52 5.93 5.43 5.45
CA VAL A 52 4.86 4.50 5.09
C VAL A 52 4.36 4.87 3.71
N ILE A 53 4.50 3.96 2.76
CA ILE A 53 4.15 4.20 1.35
C ILE A 53 3.05 3.24 0.92
N SER A 54 2.12 3.75 0.12
CA SER A 54 1.18 2.95 -0.66
C SER A 54 1.71 2.81 -2.08
N MET A 55 1.83 1.58 -2.55
CA MET A 55 2.10 1.28 -3.94
C MET A 55 0.88 0.61 -4.56
N THR A 56 0.56 0.96 -5.79
CA THR A 56 -0.47 0.28 -6.57
C THR A 56 0.13 -0.21 -7.88
N GLY A 57 -0.31 -1.38 -8.33
CA GLY A 57 0.27 -1.97 -9.52
C GLY A 57 -0.18 -3.40 -9.75
N ARG A 58 0.71 -4.19 -10.37
CA ARG A 58 0.46 -5.58 -10.71
C ARG A 58 1.53 -6.47 -10.12
N MET A 59 1.15 -7.55 -9.45
CA MET A 59 2.09 -8.58 -9.02
C MET A 59 2.63 -9.33 -10.24
N ILE A 60 3.96 -9.44 -10.33
CA ILE A 60 4.65 -10.20 -11.39
C ILE A 60 5.23 -11.52 -10.83
N GLY A 61 5.31 -11.67 -9.51
CA GLY A 61 5.67 -12.91 -8.83
C GLY A 61 5.18 -12.92 -7.40
N SER A 62 5.76 -13.77 -6.54
CA SER A 62 5.30 -13.90 -5.15
C SER A 62 5.68 -12.71 -4.26
N HIS A 63 6.79 -12.03 -4.55
CA HIS A 63 7.33 -10.92 -3.75
C HIS A 63 7.73 -9.71 -4.61
N LYS A 64 7.29 -9.67 -5.87
CA LYS A 64 7.63 -8.63 -6.84
C LYS A 64 6.38 -8.00 -7.43
N MET A 65 6.30 -6.69 -7.32
CA MET A 65 5.21 -5.89 -7.88
C MET A 65 5.76 -4.90 -8.89
N MET A 66 5.17 -4.86 -10.07
CA MET A 66 5.35 -3.74 -10.99
C MET A 66 4.43 -2.62 -10.56
N VAL A 67 5.04 -1.55 -10.10
CA VAL A 67 4.39 -0.37 -9.53
C VAL A 67 3.94 0.51 -10.69
N ALA A 68 2.65 0.81 -10.72
CA ALA A 68 2.07 1.80 -11.63
C ALA A 68 2.07 3.18 -10.97
N ASP A 69 1.84 3.25 -9.66
CA ASP A 69 1.82 4.49 -8.90
C ASP A 69 2.24 4.22 -7.45
N ALA A 70 2.92 5.18 -6.83
CA ALA A 70 3.26 5.13 -5.41
C ALA A 70 3.13 6.50 -4.76
N ARG A 71 2.58 6.51 -3.54
CA ARG A 71 2.36 7.71 -2.74
C ARG A 71 2.72 7.46 -1.29
N GLU A 72 3.24 8.49 -0.63
CA GLU A 72 3.41 8.48 0.80
C GLU A 72 2.03 8.53 1.48
N ILE A 73 1.83 7.72 2.52
CA ILE A 73 0.65 7.78 3.37
C ILE A 73 1.03 8.53 4.63
N LYS A 74 0.46 9.71 4.80
CA LYS A 74 0.57 10.43 6.05
C LYS A 74 -0.14 9.65 7.18
N PRO A 75 0.38 9.68 8.41
CA PRO A 75 -0.22 8.97 9.54
C PRO A 75 -1.68 9.37 9.81
N GLU A 76 -2.03 10.63 9.53
CA GLU A 76 -3.40 11.14 9.61
C GLU A 76 -4.36 10.46 8.61
N GLU A 77 -3.90 10.19 7.39
CA GLU A 77 -4.69 9.49 6.38
C GLU A 77 -4.90 8.01 6.77
N LYS A 78 -3.87 7.35 7.32
CA LYS A 78 -3.99 5.98 7.83
C LYS A 78 -5.07 5.88 8.91
N ALA A 79 -5.07 6.82 9.86
CA ALA A 79 -6.07 6.86 10.92
C ALA A 79 -7.48 7.13 10.37
N ALA A 80 -7.63 8.01 9.39
CA ALA A 80 -8.91 8.30 8.75
C ALA A 80 -9.46 7.07 8.01
N VAL A 81 -8.63 6.37 7.25
CA VAL A 81 -9.03 5.16 6.51
C VAL A 81 -9.42 4.03 7.46
N GLN A 82 -8.68 3.81 8.55
CA GLN A 82 -9.06 2.82 9.57
C GLN A 82 -10.40 3.14 10.23
N ARG A 83 -10.63 4.42 10.57
CA ARG A 83 -11.93 4.86 11.12
C ARG A 83 -13.06 4.65 10.13
N LEU A 84 -12.85 4.99 8.86
CA LEU A 84 -13.82 4.75 7.78
C LEU A 84 -14.12 3.26 7.62
N ALA A 85 -13.09 2.41 7.57
CA ALA A 85 -13.26 0.97 7.47
C ALA A 85 -14.05 0.39 8.65
N PHE A 86 -13.75 0.85 9.87
CA PHE A 86 -14.48 0.46 11.07
C PHE A 86 -15.95 0.89 11.02
N LEU A 87 -16.24 2.12 10.59
CA LEU A 87 -17.61 2.60 10.43
C LEU A 87 -18.37 1.81 9.36
N CYS A 88 -17.73 1.53 8.22
CA CYS A 88 -18.30 0.70 7.16
C CYS A 88 -18.60 -0.71 7.66
N GLN A 89 -17.67 -1.36 8.37
CA GLN A 89 -17.88 -2.68 8.97
C GLN A 89 -19.03 -2.66 9.99
N ARG A 90 -19.08 -1.63 10.84
CA ARG A 90 -20.17 -1.47 11.81
C ARG A 90 -21.52 -1.30 11.11
N MET A 91 -21.60 -0.47 10.07
CA MET A 91 -22.83 -0.28 9.30
C MET A 91 -23.26 -1.55 8.57
N LEU A 92 -22.30 -2.27 7.97
CA LEU A 92 -22.57 -3.56 7.32
C LEU A 92 -23.07 -4.60 8.32
N ASN A 93 -22.49 -4.68 9.51
CA ASN A 93 -22.95 -5.59 10.57
C ASN A 93 -24.36 -5.27 11.06
N LEU A 94 -24.70 -3.98 11.20
CA LEU A 94 -26.05 -3.54 11.53
C LEU A 94 -27.06 -3.86 10.42
N ALA A 95 -26.67 -3.65 9.15
CA ALA A 95 -27.51 -3.97 8.00
C ALA A 95 -27.70 -5.49 7.80
N ALA A 96 -26.72 -6.30 8.18
CA ALA A 96 -26.78 -7.76 8.14
C ALA A 96 -27.59 -8.38 9.30
N GLY A 97 -28.12 -7.57 10.23
CA GLY A 97 -28.97 -8.05 11.33
C GLY A 97 -28.22 -8.74 12.48
N ASN A 98 -26.88 -8.66 12.51
CA ASN A 98 -26.10 -9.21 13.62
C ASN A 98 -26.15 -8.23 14.81
N PRO A 99 -26.68 -8.63 15.98
CA PRO A 99 -26.68 -7.76 17.15
C PRO A 99 -25.24 -7.43 17.57
N PRO A 100 -24.95 -6.21 18.05
CA PRO A 100 -23.63 -5.89 18.56
C PRO A 100 -23.34 -6.81 19.75
N THR A 101 -22.31 -7.66 19.64
CA THR A 101 -21.78 -8.41 20.77
C THR A 101 -21.14 -7.41 21.73
N VAL A 102 -21.88 -7.08 22.79
CA VAL A 102 -21.40 -6.34 23.95
C VAL A 102 -20.58 -7.32 24.79
N ASN A 103 -19.27 -7.10 24.87
CA ASN A 103 -18.43 -7.58 25.97
C ASN A 103 -17.74 -6.38 26.60
#